data_AF-A0A849U362-F1
#
_entry.id   AF-A0A849U362-F1
#
_cell.length_a   1.000
_cell.length_b   1.000
_cell.length_c   1.000
_cell.angle_alpha   90.00
_cell.angle_beta   90.00
_cell.angle_gamma   90.00
#
_symmetry.space_group_name_H-M   'P 1'
#
loop_
_entity.id
_entity.type
_entity.pdbx_description
1 polymer ?
#
loop_
_entity_poly.entity_id
_entity_poly.type
_entity_poly.pdbx_seq_one_letter_code
_entity_poly.pdbx_strand_id
1 'polypeptide(L)'
;MNKIRLIGSEELQQELEDSRHRHGLFTHYLLRGLRGEADTNRDNDVTLGELTGYVRQKVAWAAKTQFNQEQRPLLLPPLKPDDPAASLVLTALPSLTSSETP
;
A
#
# COMPACT_ATOMS: atom_id res chain seq x y z
N MET A 1 4.94 22.62 -6.03
CA MET A 1 5.31 21.23 -6.31
C MET A 1 4.53 20.33 -5.36
N ASN A 2 3.50 19.64 -5.86
CA ASN A 2 2.68 18.76 -5.02
C ASN A 2 3.48 17.48 -4.74
N LYS A 3 3.84 17.28 -3.47
CA LYS A 3 4.58 16.09 -3.01
C LYS A 3 3.67 15.30 -2.09
N ILE A 4 3.52 14.01 -2.36
CA ILE A 4 2.82 13.05 -1.50
C ILE A 4 3.83 12.07 -0.95
N ARG A 5 3.71 11.73 0.33
CA ARG A 5 4.60 10.81 1.04
C ARG A 5 3.75 9.72 1.68
N LEU A 6 4.06 8.47 1.37
CA LEU A 6 3.52 7.30 2.05
C LEU A 6 4.65 6.71 2.91
N ILE A 7 4.45 6.65 4.22
CA ILE A 7 5.50 6.30 5.20
C ILE A 7 5.01 5.12 6.04
N GLY A 8 5.86 4.11 6.22
CA GLY A 8 5.51 2.85 6.89
C GLY A 8 5.38 2.89 8.42
N SER A 9 5.89 3.95 9.07
CA SER A 9 5.87 4.13 10.53
C SER A 9 5.61 5.59 10.92
N GLU A 10 4.81 5.81 11.98
CA GLU A 10 4.52 7.14 12.53
C GLU A 10 5.68 7.68 13.38
N GLU A 11 6.39 6.83 14.14
CA GLU A 11 7.52 7.19 15.00
C GLU A 11 8.15 5.90 15.52
N LEU A 12 9.46 5.64 15.26
CA LEU A 12 10.37 4.66 15.90
C LEU A 12 9.79 3.34 16.50
N GLN A 13 8.63 2.88 16.06
CA GLN A 13 8.05 1.60 16.43
C GLN A 13 8.73 0.58 15.53
N GLN A 14 9.33 -0.44 16.16
CA GLN A 14 10.07 -1.50 15.49
C GLN A 14 9.30 -1.97 14.27
N GLU A 15 9.91 -1.81 13.10
CA GLU A 15 9.31 -2.27 11.86
C GLU A 15 9.16 -3.79 11.97
N LEU A 16 7.91 -4.25 12.05
CA LEU A 16 7.63 -5.67 12.20
C LEU A 16 8.03 -6.37 10.92
N GLU A 17 9.14 -7.08 10.98
CA GLU A 17 9.59 -7.96 9.91
C GLU A 17 8.74 -9.23 9.93
N ASP A 18 8.09 -9.54 8.81
CA ASP A 18 7.56 -10.88 8.62
C ASP A 18 8.76 -11.79 8.38
N SER A 19 9.12 -12.64 9.34
CA SER A 19 10.27 -13.55 9.22
C SER A 19 10.25 -14.43 7.96
N ARG A 20 9.09 -14.59 7.29
CA ARG A 20 8.94 -15.30 6.01
C ARG A 20 9.23 -14.44 4.79
N HIS A 21 9.09 -13.13 4.89
CA HIS A 21 9.30 -12.19 3.80
C HIS A 21 10.27 -11.12 4.32
N ARG A 22 11.54 -11.11 3.89
CA ARG A 22 12.67 -10.32 4.42
C ARG A 22 12.53 -8.77 4.38
N HIS A 23 11.33 -8.23 4.60
CA HIS A 23 10.93 -6.84 4.59
C HIS A 23 9.78 -6.62 5.60
N GLY A 24 9.61 -5.39 6.08
CA GLY A 24 8.52 -5.04 7.01
C GLY A 24 7.11 -5.21 6.43
N LEU A 25 6.10 -5.23 7.31
CA LEU A 25 4.67 -5.30 6.93
C LEU A 25 4.27 -4.24 5.90
N PHE A 26 4.80 -3.02 6.02
CA PHE A 26 4.53 -1.94 5.08
C PHE A 26 4.96 -2.32 3.67
N THR A 27 6.23 -2.66 3.48
CA THR A 27 6.79 -3.04 2.18
C THR A 27 6.09 -4.27 1.62
N HIS A 28 5.77 -5.26 2.46
CA HIS A 28 5.02 -6.45 2.05
C HIS A 28 3.69 -6.07 1.36
N TYR A 29 2.86 -5.28 2.04
CA TYR A 29 1.54 -4.93 1.52
C TYR A 29 1.60 -3.85 0.45
N LEU A 30 2.60 -2.96 0.45
CA LEU A 30 2.82 -2.03 -0.64
C LEU A 30 3.06 -2.77 -1.96
N LEU A 31 3.96 -3.76 -1.96
CA LEU A 31 4.29 -4.54 -3.15
C LEU A 31 3.11 -5.40 -3.61
N ARG A 32 2.35 -6.00 -2.68
CA ARG A 32 1.15 -6.77 -3.02
C ARG A 32 0.05 -5.88 -3.61
N GLY A 33 -0.15 -4.70 -3.06
CA GLY A 33 -1.11 -3.72 -3.58
C GLY A 33 -0.77 -3.30 -5.01
N LEU A 34 0.51 -2.96 -5.27
CA LEU A 34 1.01 -2.63 -6.60
C LEU A 34 0.97 -3.80 -7.60
N ARG A 35 0.88 -5.05 -7.14
CA ARG A 35 0.64 -6.21 -8.01
C ARG A 35 -0.84 -6.44 -8.32
N GLY A 36 -1.72 -5.57 -7.84
CA GLY A 36 -3.15 -5.58 -8.15
C GLY A 36 -4.06 -5.97 -7.01
N GLU A 37 -3.54 -6.37 -5.85
CA GLU A 37 -4.42 -6.67 -4.71
C GLU A 37 -5.12 -5.43 -4.15
N ALA A 38 -4.65 -4.24 -4.52
CA ALA A 38 -5.28 -2.98 -4.18
C ALA A 38 -6.37 -2.54 -5.17
N ASP A 39 -6.59 -3.22 -6.29
CA ASP A 39 -7.73 -2.93 -7.19
C ASP A 39 -9.04 -3.36 -6.50
N THR A 40 -9.64 -2.41 -5.77
CA THR A 40 -10.79 -2.70 -4.89
C THR A 40 -12.11 -2.55 -5.63
N ASN A 41 -12.16 -1.68 -6.64
CA ASN A 41 -13.34 -1.43 -7.44
C ASN A 41 -13.41 -2.37 -8.69
N ARG A 42 -12.34 -3.10 -8.98
CA ARG A 42 -12.19 -4.06 -10.09
C ARG A 42 -12.24 -3.40 -11.47
N ASP A 43 -11.71 -2.19 -11.59
CA ASP A 43 -11.58 -1.50 -12.87
C ASP A 43 -10.30 -1.85 -13.64
N ASN A 44 -9.46 -2.73 -13.09
CA ASN A 44 -8.15 -3.15 -13.59
C ASN A 44 -7.05 -2.10 -13.48
N ASP A 45 -7.28 -1.04 -12.72
CA ASP A 45 -6.24 -0.11 -12.31
C ASP A 45 -6.05 -0.17 -10.79
N VAL A 46 -4.85 0.18 -10.34
CA VAL A 46 -4.55 0.46 -8.94
C VAL A 46 -4.25 1.93 -8.83
N THR A 47 -5.16 2.68 -8.23
CA THR A 47 -4.98 4.10 -7.97
C THR A 47 -4.19 4.36 -6.67
N LEU A 48 -3.65 5.57 -6.52
CA LEU A 48 -2.97 5.98 -5.28
C LEU A 48 -3.92 5.93 -4.06
N GLY A 49 -5.19 6.31 -4.25
CA GLY A 49 -6.21 6.24 -3.20
C GLY A 49 -6.46 4.81 -2.74
N GLU A 50 -6.64 3.90 -3.69
CA GLU A 50 -6.84 2.48 -3.41
C GLU A 50 -5.62 1.83 -2.77
N LEU A 51 -4.43 2.07 -3.32
CA LEU A 51 -3.18 1.54 -2.76
C LEU A 51 -2.99 1.99 -1.32
N THR A 52 -3.24 3.27 -1.03
CA THR A 52 -3.12 3.80 0.33
C THR A 52 -4.14 3.16 1.27
N GLY A 53 -5.41 3.04 0.83
CA GLY A 53 -6.46 2.37 1.59
C GLY A 53 -6.11 0.92 1.91
N TYR A 54 -5.66 0.17 0.90
CA TYR A 54 -5.22 -1.21 0.99
C TYR A 54 -4.06 -1.37 1.99
N VAL A 55 -2.98 -0.61 1.81
CA VAL A 55 -1.79 -0.68 2.66
C VAL A 55 -2.13 -0.36 4.12
N ARG A 56 -2.90 0.70 4.37
CA ARG A 56 -3.31 1.07 5.74
C ARG A 56 -4.13 -0.02 6.40
N GLN A 57 -5.10 -0.59 5.68
CA GLN A 57 -5.96 -1.64 6.23
C GLN A 57 -5.17 -2.92 6.52
N LYS A 58 -4.34 -3.37 5.57
CA LYS A 58 -3.63 -4.65 5.69
C LYS A 58 -2.51 -4.61 6.71
N VAL A 59 -1.74 -3.52 6.78
CA VAL A 59 -0.68 -3.36 7.79
C VAL A 59 -1.28 -3.35 9.19
N ALA A 60 -2.35 -2.56 9.42
CA ALA A 60 -3.01 -2.51 10.73
C ALA A 60 -3.58 -3.88 11.14
N TRP A 61 -4.22 -4.59 10.20
CA TRP A 61 -4.74 -5.93 10.44
C TRP A 61 -3.62 -6.92 10.78
N ALA A 62 -2.53 -6.96 10.01
CA ALA A 62 -1.44 -7.90 10.22
C ALA A 62 -0.67 -7.62 11.51
N ALA A 63 -0.36 -6.35 11.79
CA ALA A 63 0.28 -5.95 13.05
C ALA A 63 -0.54 -6.42 14.26
N LYS A 64 -1.87 -6.25 14.20
CA LYS A 64 -2.75 -6.65 15.30
C LYS A 64 -2.88 -8.16 15.43
N THR A 65 -3.10 -8.87 14.32
CA THR A 65 -3.45 -10.29 14.34
C THR A 65 -2.25 -11.23 14.45
N GLN A 66 -1.10 -10.84 13.91
CA GLN A 66 0.09 -11.69 13.84
C GLN A 66 1.12 -11.34 14.91
N PHE A 67 1.16 -10.07 15.35
CA PHE A 67 2.19 -9.58 16.28
C PHE A 67 1.60 -8.96 17.55
N ASN A 68 0.26 -8.85 17.66
CA ASN A 68 -0.43 -8.15 18.75
C ASN A 68 0.13 -6.73 19.01
N GLN A 69 0.52 -6.04 17.93
CA GLN A 69 1.02 -4.67 17.92
C GLN A 69 0.04 -3.77 17.15
N GLU A 70 0.24 -2.45 17.25
CA GLU A 70 -0.41 -1.48 16.39
C GLU A 70 0.62 -0.89 15.42
N GLN A 71 0.30 -0.87 14.14
CA GLN A 71 1.09 -0.18 13.12
C GLN A 71 0.12 0.46 12.12
N ARG A 72 0.29 1.75 11.86
CA ARG A 72 -0.55 2.51 10.93
C ARG A 72 0.34 3.30 9.97
N PRO A 73 0.36 2.94 8.67
CA PRO A 73 1.04 3.73 7.67
C PRO A 73 0.45 5.14 7.57
N LEU A 74 1.35 6.12 7.40
CA LEU A 74 1.03 7.52 7.20
C LEU A 74 0.98 7.88 5.73
N LEU A 75 0.04 8.77 5.41
CA LEU A 75 0.03 9.48 4.15
C LEU A 75 0.04 10.98 4.42
N LEU A 76 1.02 11.69 3.87
CA LEU A 76 1.23 13.11 4.07
C LEU A 76 1.33 13.87 2.74
N PRO A 77 0.50 14.91 2.52
CA PRO A 77 -0.68 15.24 3.32
C PRO A 77 -1.74 14.12 3.24
N PRO A 78 -2.71 14.07 4.17
CA PRO A 78 -3.83 13.14 4.06
C PRO A 78 -4.58 13.36 2.74
N LEU A 79 -4.79 12.30 1.96
CA LEU A 79 -5.64 12.35 0.78
C LEU A 79 -7.08 12.61 1.19
N LYS A 80 -7.73 13.56 0.51
CA LYS A 80 -9.16 13.76 0.60
C LYS A 80 -9.87 12.97 -0.50
N PRO A 81 -11.13 12.54 -0.31
CA PRO A 81 -11.87 11.80 -1.34
C PRO A 81 -11.96 12.55 -2.68
N ASP A 82 -11.97 13.88 -2.62
CA ASP A 82 -12.04 14.82 -3.75
C ASP A 82 -10.67 15.26 -4.27
N ASP A 83 -9.57 14.74 -3.72
CA ASP A 83 -8.21 15.06 -4.19
C ASP A 83 -7.93 14.36 -5.54
N PRO A 84 -7.61 15.09 -6.62
CA PRO A 84 -7.26 14.50 -7.91
C PRO A 84 -6.10 13.49 -7.84
N ALA A 85 -5.21 13.64 -6.85
CA ALA A 85 -4.13 12.70 -6.66
C ALA A 85 -4.61 11.30 -6.25
N ALA A 86 -5.80 11.17 -5.64
CA ALA A 86 -6.39 9.87 -5.32
C ALA A 86 -6.62 9.03 -6.58
N SER A 87 -7.00 9.66 -7.69
CA SER A 87 -7.26 9.03 -8.99
C SER A 87 -5.98 8.75 -9.81
N LEU A 88 -4.79 9.07 -9.29
CA LEU A 88 -3.55 8.78 -10.00
C LEU A 88 -3.36 7.26 -10.11
N VAL A 89 -3.39 6.74 -11.34
CA VAL A 89 -3.11 5.33 -11.63
C VAL A 89 -1.62 5.04 -11.42
N LEU A 90 -1.32 4.09 -10.56
CA LEU A 90 0.04 3.63 -10.26
C LEU A 90 0.35 2.29 -10.94
N THR A 91 -0.67 1.49 -11.25
CA THR A 91 -0.53 0.23 -11.96
C THR A 91 -1.77 -0.03 -12.80
N ALA A 92 -1.58 -0.45 -14.05
CA ALA A 92 -2.63 -1.05 -14.87
C ALA A 92 -2.40 -2.56 -14.93
N LEU A 93 -3.36 -3.36 -14.47
CA LEU A 93 -3.23 -4.82 -14.37
C LEU A 93 -2.94 -5.51 -15.72
N PRO A 94 -3.54 -5.08 -16.86
CA PRO A 94 -3.21 -5.67 -18.16
C PRO A 94 -1.72 -5.56 -18.50
N SER A 95 -1.04 -4.50 -18.04
CA SER A 95 0.38 -4.28 -18.27
C SER A 95 1.28 -5.23 -17.47
N LEU A 96 0.83 -5.74 -16.33
CA LEU A 96 1.59 -6.73 -15.55
C LEU A 96 1.71 -8.07 -16.28
N THR A 97 0.67 -8.45 -17.04
CA THR A 97 0.65 -9.71 -17.80
C THR A 97 1.48 -9.66 -19.08
N SER A 98 1.81 -8.46 -19.57
CA SER A 98 2.57 -8.27 -20.81
C SER A 98 4.09 -8.26 -20.60
N SER A 99 4.57 -8.23 -19.35
CA SER A 99 6.01 -8.22 -19.04
C SER A 99 6.63 -9.59 -18.78
N GLU A 100 5.86 -10.68 -18.79
CA GLU A 100 6.36 -12.06 -18.74
C GLU A 100 6.42 -12.67 -20.15
N THR A 101 7.29 -12.13 -21.00
CA THR A 101 7.90 -12.93 -22.08
C THR A 101 9.27 -13.42 -21.57
N PRO A 102 9.53 -14.74 -21.52
CA PRO A 102 10.81 -15.29 -21.11
C PRO A 102 11.96 -14.92 -22.05
#